data_AF-A0A6V7XCS0-F1
#
_entry.id   AF-A0A6V7XCS0-F1
#
_cell.length_a   1.000
_cell.length_b   1.000
_cell.length_c   1.000
_cell.angle_alpha   90.00
_cell.angle_beta   90.00
_cell.angle_gamma   90.00
#
_symmetry.space_group_name_H-M   'P 1'
#
loop_
_entity.id
_entity.type
_entity.pdbx_description
1 polymer ?
#
loop_
_entity_poly.entity_id
_entity_poly.type
_entity_poly.pdbx_seq_one_letter_code
_entity_poly.pdbx_strand_id
1 'polypeptide(L)'
;MENALGMERCSNLTELFSQSDCLTLHCPLTSENKHLINLETIKFLKFGAFLVNTSEFDLIESNSLISALKSGNIRSFAIDCDQPKNIFERENYDILCSMPNVICTPKIGWYCQESHNELRVAAAQEVRRALTGSIPEDLKNCVNKSELLTLKGIFKINQESCNNSSTTSNTTLFSKESFNNISPIFLLF
;
A
#
# COMPACT_ATOMS: atom_id res chain seq x y z
N MET A 1 -21.59 -1.34 -6.68
CA MET A 1 -20.73 -1.28 -5.47
C MET A 1 -20.32 0.17 -5.19
N GLU A 2 -19.97 0.96 -6.21
CA GLU A 2 -19.55 2.37 -6.10
C GLU A 2 -20.59 3.28 -5.41
N ASN A 3 -21.87 3.20 -5.81
CA ASN A 3 -22.95 3.97 -5.17
C ASN A 3 -23.22 3.60 -3.70
N ALA A 4 -22.71 2.46 -3.21
CA ALA A 4 -22.94 2.03 -1.82
C ALA A 4 -22.08 2.82 -0.82
N LEU A 5 -20.98 3.42 -1.27
CA LEU A 5 -20.03 4.17 -0.44
C LEU A 5 -20.17 5.69 -0.60
N GLY A 6 -21.08 6.16 -1.48
CA GLY A 6 -21.20 7.59 -1.79
C GLY A 6 -19.96 8.16 -2.51
N MET A 7 -19.20 7.31 -3.20
CA MET A 7 -18.03 7.70 -3.98
C MET A 7 -18.33 7.61 -5.47
N GLU A 8 -17.79 8.55 -6.22
CA GLU A 8 -17.81 8.54 -7.68
C GLU A 8 -16.51 7.95 -8.22
N ARG A 9 -16.62 7.04 -9.18
CA ARG A 9 -15.46 6.49 -9.88
C ARG A 9 -15.26 7.22 -11.20
N CYS A 10 -14.11 7.83 -11.37
CA CYS A 10 -13.71 8.41 -12.66
C CYS A 10 -13.45 7.30 -13.69
N SER A 11 -13.76 7.59 -14.95
CA SER A 11 -13.61 6.65 -16.05
C SER A 11 -12.15 6.45 -16.49
N ASN A 12 -11.29 7.44 -16.22
CA ASN A 12 -9.88 7.45 -16.57
C ASN A 12 -9.06 8.36 -15.63
N LEU A 13 -7.73 8.24 -15.69
CA LEU A 13 -6.80 9.00 -14.84
C LEU A 13 -6.82 10.51 -15.12
N THR A 14 -7.00 10.92 -16.38
CA THR A 14 -7.03 12.33 -16.75
C THR A 14 -8.20 13.05 -16.11
N GLU A 15 -9.38 12.42 -16.14
CA GLU A 15 -10.59 12.91 -15.48
C GLU A 15 -10.35 13.07 -13.97
N LEU A 16 -9.82 12.03 -13.33
CA LEU A 16 -9.46 12.06 -11.91
C LEU A 16 -8.52 13.22 -11.58
N PHE A 17 -7.44 13.39 -12.34
CA PHE A 17 -6.42 14.42 -12.09
C PHE A 17 -6.99 15.83 -12.27
N SER A 18 -7.83 16.02 -13.29
CA SER A 18 -8.45 17.32 -13.58
C SER A 18 -9.50 17.75 -12.55
N GLN A 19 -10.13 16.79 -11.87
CA GLN A 19 -11.16 17.05 -10.86
C GLN A 19 -10.59 17.14 -9.44
N SER A 20 -9.39 16.61 -9.19
CA SER A 20 -8.80 16.51 -7.86
C SER A 20 -8.14 17.81 -7.39
N ASP A 21 -8.61 18.37 -6.28
CA ASP A 21 -7.90 19.42 -5.54
C ASP A 21 -6.80 18.84 -4.63
N CYS A 22 -6.99 17.60 -4.19
CA CYS A 22 -6.02 16.78 -3.47
C CYS A 22 -6.02 15.38 -4.09
N LEU A 23 -4.86 14.92 -4.51
CA LEU A 23 -4.65 13.59 -5.07
C LEU A 23 -3.85 12.74 -4.08
N THR A 24 -4.30 11.52 -3.79
CA THR A 24 -3.58 10.58 -2.95
C THR A 24 -3.37 9.22 -3.62
N LEU A 25 -2.17 8.67 -3.50
CA LEU A 25 -1.74 7.43 -4.17
C LEU A 25 -1.79 6.23 -3.22
N HIS A 26 -2.60 5.23 -3.58
CA HIS A 26 -2.79 3.96 -2.82
C HIS A 26 -2.65 2.69 -3.66
N CYS A 27 -1.94 2.77 -4.78
CA CYS A 27 -1.72 1.63 -5.66
C CYS A 27 -0.32 1.00 -5.43
N PRO A 28 -0.20 -0.33 -5.56
CA PRO A 28 1.11 -0.98 -5.51
C PRO A 28 1.95 -0.59 -6.73
N LEU A 29 3.27 -0.56 -6.58
CA LEU A 29 4.17 -0.32 -7.71
C LEU A 29 4.18 -1.53 -8.65
N THR A 30 3.95 -1.27 -9.93
CA THR A 30 4.08 -2.21 -11.05
C THR A 30 4.97 -1.61 -12.14
N SER A 31 5.34 -2.41 -13.14
CA SER A 31 6.06 -1.90 -14.30
C SER A 31 5.24 -0.89 -15.12
N GLU A 32 3.91 -0.97 -15.06
CA GLU A 32 3.00 -0.15 -15.87
C GLU A 32 2.71 1.21 -15.23
N ASN A 33 2.73 1.30 -13.89
CA ASN A 33 2.43 2.53 -13.16
C ASN A 33 3.67 3.22 -12.55
N LYS A 34 4.87 2.73 -12.89
CA LYS A 34 6.10 3.43 -12.53
C LYS A 34 6.08 4.82 -13.16
N HIS A 35 6.40 5.84 -12.36
CA HIS A 35 6.29 7.26 -12.75
C HIS A 35 4.90 7.65 -13.25
N LEU A 36 3.85 7.12 -12.61
CA LEU A 36 2.45 7.55 -12.82
C LEU A 36 2.31 9.08 -12.71
N ILE A 37 2.99 9.69 -11.74
CA ILE A 37 3.11 11.15 -11.64
C ILE A 37 4.41 11.56 -12.31
N ASN A 38 4.31 12.19 -13.47
CA ASN A 38 5.44 12.64 -14.29
C ASN A 38 5.15 14.01 -14.91
N LEU A 39 6.07 14.52 -15.72
CA LEU A 39 5.94 15.83 -16.35
C LEU A 39 4.66 16.01 -17.17
N GLU A 40 4.17 14.95 -17.82
CA GLU A 40 2.95 15.00 -18.63
C GLU A 40 1.71 14.95 -17.75
N THR A 41 1.66 14.02 -16.79
CA THR A 41 0.46 13.85 -15.97
C THR A 41 0.22 14.99 -14.99
N ILE A 42 1.29 15.64 -14.53
CA ILE A 42 1.23 16.84 -13.68
C ILE A 42 0.47 17.98 -14.38
N LYS A 43 0.45 18.04 -15.72
CA LYS A 43 -0.28 19.08 -16.47
C LYS A 43 -1.79 18.93 -16.40
N PHE A 44 -2.28 17.72 -16.10
CA PHE A 44 -3.70 17.47 -15.91
C PHE A 44 -4.17 17.80 -14.51
N LEU A 45 -3.26 17.93 -13.54
CA LEU A 45 -3.61 18.35 -12.19
C LEU A 45 -4.07 19.80 -12.19
N LYS A 46 -5.02 20.11 -11.31
CA LYS A 46 -5.38 21.50 -11.03
C LYS A 46 -4.15 22.28 -10.53
N PHE A 47 -4.01 23.51 -11.00
CA PHE A 47 -2.93 24.38 -10.54
C PHE A 47 -3.05 24.62 -9.04
N GLY A 48 -1.98 24.33 -8.29
CA GLY A 48 -1.94 24.44 -6.85
C GLY A 48 -2.63 23.29 -6.10
N ALA A 49 -2.79 22.12 -6.74
CA ALA A 49 -3.28 20.90 -6.10
C ALA A 49 -2.32 20.39 -5.00
N PHE A 50 -2.86 19.60 -4.09
CA PHE A 50 -2.10 18.84 -3.10
C PHE A 50 -1.85 17.41 -3.59
N LEU A 51 -0.66 16.87 -3.30
CA LEU A 51 -0.31 15.50 -3.64
C LEU A 51 0.13 14.75 -2.37
N VAL A 52 -0.38 13.53 -2.17
CA VAL A 52 -0.03 12.67 -1.03
C VAL A 52 0.37 11.29 -1.54
N ASN A 53 1.51 10.77 -1.11
CA ASN A 53 1.95 9.42 -1.44
C ASN A 53 2.31 8.64 -0.17
N THR A 54 1.53 7.61 0.14
CA THR A 54 1.79 6.67 1.24
C THR A 54 2.04 5.25 0.71
N SER A 55 2.37 5.12 -0.57
CA SER A 55 2.57 3.85 -1.26
C SER A 55 4.04 3.61 -1.52
N GLU A 56 4.50 3.82 -2.76
CA GLU A 56 5.87 3.58 -3.18
C GLU A 56 6.46 4.84 -3.83
N PHE A 57 7.74 5.11 -3.56
CA PHE A 57 8.41 6.32 -4.05
C PHE A 57 8.43 6.39 -5.58
N ASP A 58 8.72 5.26 -6.24
CA ASP A 58 8.84 5.12 -7.70
C ASP A 58 7.53 5.35 -8.49
N LEU A 59 6.39 5.59 -7.83
CA LEU A 59 5.16 6.04 -8.50
C LEU A 59 5.30 7.48 -9.02
N ILE A 60 6.27 8.24 -8.51
CA ILE A 60 6.46 9.65 -8.83
C ILE A 60 7.85 9.84 -9.45
N GLU A 61 7.90 10.49 -10.60
CA GLU A 61 9.15 10.99 -11.17
C GLU A 61 9.61 12.21 -10.38
N SER A 62 10.67 12.03 -9.59
CA SER A 62 11.14 13.00 -8.60
C SER A 62 11.56 14.35 -9.19
N ASN A 63 12.23 14.36 -10.34
CA ASN A 63 12.62 15.60 -11.05
C ASN A 63 11.41 16.45 -11.47
N SER A 64 10.35 15.78 -11.95
CA SER A 64 9.11 16.42 -12.37
C SER A 64 8.35 16.99 -11.18
N LEU A 65 8.32 16.26 -10.06
CA LEU A 65 7.72 16.74 -8.81
C LEU A 65 8.45 17.96 -8.24
N ILE A 66 9.80 17.93 -8.17
CA ILE A 66 10.61 19.06 -7.69
C ILE A 66 10.30 20.32 -8.52
N SER A 67 10.23 20.17 -9.84
CA SER A 67 9.93 21.28 -10.76
C SER A 67 8.50 21.82 -10.55
N ALA A 68 7.52 20.94 -10.37
CA ALA A 68 6.13 21.31 -10.12
C ALA A 68 5.90 21.99 -8.77
N LEU A 69 6.64 21.59 -7.73
CA LEU A 69 6.61 22.24 -6.42
C LEU A 69 7.27 23.62 -6.47
N LYS A 70 8.38 23.77 -7.20
CA LYS A 70 9.05 25.08 -7.39
C LYS A 70 8.21 26.07 -8.19
N SER A 71 7.47 25.61 -9.21
CA SER A 71 6.61 26.46 -10.01
C SER A 71 5.26 26.78 -9.34
N GLY A 72 4.92 26.07 -8.27
CA GLY A 72 3.62 26.19 -7.59
C GLY A 72 2.48 25.44 -8.28
N ASN A 73 2.76 24.70 -9.36
CA ASN A 73 1.75 23.86 -10.01
C ASN A 73 1.22 22.79 -9.04
N ILE A 74 2.10 22.25 -8.20
CA ILE A 74 1.72 21.50 -6.99
C ILE A 74 2.00 22.42 -5.81
N ARG A 75 0.98 22.66 -4.98
CA ARG A 75 1.10 23.56 -3.84
C ARG A 75 1.94 22.93 -2.73
N SER A 76 1.66 21.66 -2.42
CA SER A 76 2.36 20.92 -1.38
C SER A 76 2.29 19.42 -1.64
N PHE A 77 3.30 18.72 -1.15
CA PHE A 77 3.44 17.28 -1.26
C PHE A 77 3.65 16.66 0.12
N ALA A 78 2.98 15.55 0.40
CA ALA A 78 3.22 14.74 1.60
C ALA A 78 3.64 13.32 1.20
N ILE A 79 4.68 12.80 1.85
CA ILE A 79 5.21 11.46 1.58
C ILE A 79 5.41 10.65 2.85
N ASP A 80 4.99 9.38 2.80
CA ASP A 80 5.22 8.36 3.82
C ASP A 80 5.70 7.05 3.16
N CYS A 81 6.88 7.10 2.54
CA CYS A 81 7.44 5.97 1.80
C CYS A 81 8.89 5.70 2.25
N ASP A 82 9.41 4.53 1.88
CA ASP A 82 10.81 4.22 2.09
C ASP A 82 11.72 5.17 1.30
N GLN A 83 12.90 5.46 1.84
CA GLN A 83 13.94 6.13 1.07
C GLN A 83 14.30 5.29 -0.16
N PRO A 84 14.47 5.92 -1.34
CA PRO A 84 14.87 5.19 -2.52
C PRO A 84 16.27 4.57 -2.35
N LYS A 85 16.44 3.40 -2.97
CA LYS A 85 17.71 2.65 -2.92
C LYS A 85 18.76 3.20 -3.90
N ASN A 86 18.32 3.85 -4.99
CA ASN A 86 19.20 4.45 -5.99
C ASN A 86 19.79 5.77 -5.44
N ILE A 87 21.09 5.98 -5.66
CA ILE A 87 21.82 7.19 -5.24
C ILE A 87 21.21 8.47 -5.84
N PHE A 88 20.85 8.47 -7.12
CA PHE A 88 20.27 9.65 -7.78
C PHE A 88 18.89 10.00 -7.20
N GLU A 89 18.06 8.98 -6.97
CA GLU A 89 16.75 9.18 -6.36
C GLU A 89 16.86 9.58 -4.89
N ARG A 90 17.92 9.16 -4.19
CA ARG A 90 18.21 9.58 -2.81
C ARG A 90 18.50 11.08 -2.74
N GLU A 91 19.33 11.60 -3.64
CA GLU A 91 19.59 13.04 -3.71
C GLU A 91 18.29 13.83 -3.93
N ASN A 92 17.45 13.37 -4.86
CA ASN A 92 16.15 14.00 -5.09
C ASN A 92 15.19 13.87 -3.91
N TYR A 93 15.18 12.73 -3.21
CA TYR A 93 14.42 12.54 -1.99
C TYR A 93 14.86 13.52 -0.90
N ASP A 94 16.16 13.70 -0.71
CA ASP A 94 16.71 14.64 0.27
C ASP A 94 16.35 16.09 -0.09
N ILE A 95 16.41 16.45 -1.37
CA ILE A 95 15.95 17.75 -1.88
C ILE A 95 14.47 17.93 -1.55
N LEU A 96 13.61 16.97 -1.90
CA LEU A 96 12.17 17.03 -1.61
C LEU A 96 11.92 17.23 -0.11
N CYS A 97 12.59 16.49 0.76
CA CYS A 97 12.44 16.60 2.21
C CYS A 97 12.89 17.97 2.77
N SER A 98 13.77 18.68 2.06
CA SER A 98 14.22 20.03 2.45
C SER A 98 13.29 21.15 1.99
N MET A 99 12.33 20.87 1.10
CA MET A 99 11.44 21.90 0.55
C MET A 99 10.40 22.34 1.59
N PRO A 100 10.11 23.65 1.71
CA PRO A 100 9.23 24.19 2.75
C PRO A 100 7.75 23.78 2.58
N ASN A 101 7.38 23.33 1.38
CA ASN A 101 6.03 22.87 1.05
C ASN A 101 5.94 21.33 0.98
N VAL A 102 6.88 20.62 1.59
CA VAL A 102 6.89 19.15 1.65
C VAL A 102 6.80 18.66 3.10
N ILE A 103 5.94 17.68 3.33
CA ILE A 103 5.88 16.91 4.57
C ILE A 103 6.44 15.52 4.30
N CYS A 104 7.42 15.11 5.08
CA CYS A 104 8.01 13.78 4.97
C CYS A 104 7.91 13.04 6.30
N THR A 105 7.40 11.82 6.26
CA THR A 105 7.38 10.89 7.38
C THR A 105 8.12 9.59 7.01
N PRO A 106 8.85 8.97 7.96
CA PRO A 106 9.74 7.85 7.65
C PRO A 106 8.99 6.51 7.57
N LYS A 107 8.01 6.39 6.66
CA LYS A 107 7.15 5.20 6.45
C LYS A 107 6.55 4.67 7.76
N ILE A 108 5.83 5.53 8.46
CA ILE A 108 5.20 5.25 9.76
C ILE A 108 3.67 5.22 9.71
N GLY A 109 3.05 5.47 8.57
CA GLY A 109 1.60 5.48 8.41
C GLY A 109 0.92 4.14 8.67
N TRP A 110 1.68 3.03 8.61
CA TRP A 110 1.19 1.71 9.00
C TRP A 110 1.19 1.47 10.52
N TYR A 111 1.95 2.26 11.28
CA TYR A 111 2.23 1.97 12.69
C TYR A 111 1.18 2.59 13.63
N CYS A 112 0.51 1.72 14.37
CA CYS A 112 -0.05 2.02 15.69
C CYS A 112 0.17 0.80 16.59
N GLN A 113 -0.01 0.95 17.91
CA GLN A 113 0.26 -0.14 18.85
C GLN A 113 -0.62 -1.36 18.55
N GLU A 114 -1.87 -1.10 18.16
CA GLU A 114 -2.87 -2.10 17.77
C GLU A 114 -2.46 -2.82 16.49
N SER A 115 -2.09 -2.09 15.42
CA SER A 115 -1.70 -2.68 14.14
C SER A 115 -0.40 -3.49 14.26
N HIS A 116 0.56 -2.99 15.05
CA HIS A 116 1.82 -3.69 15.30
C HIS A 116 1.59 -5.02 16.04
N ASN A 117 0.72 -5.02 17.04
CA ASN A 117 0.35 -6.24 17.77
C ASN A 117 -0.38 -7.23 16.86
N GLU A 118 -1.37 -6.77 16.09
CA GLU A 118 -2.12 -7.61 15.15
C GLU A 118 -1.20 -8.24 14.11
N LEU A 119 -0.33 -7.45 13.49
CA LEU A 119 0.64 -7.91 12.49
C LEU A 119 1.54 -9.01 13.04
N ARG A 120 2.10 -8.82 14.24
CA ARG A 120 2.99 -9.80 14.88
C ARG A 120 2.28 -11.10 15.21
N VAL A 121 1.06 -11.02 15.74
CA VAL A 121 0.23 -12.20 16.03
C VAL A 121 -0.12 -12.93 14.74
N ALA A 122 -0.54 -12.22 13.69
CA ALA A 122 -0.87 -12.80 12.40
C ALA A 122 0.34 -13.52 11.77
N ALA A 123 1.53 -12.91 11.81
CA ALA A 123 2.76 -13.51 11.31
C ALA A 123 3.15 -14.78 12.09
N ALA A 124 3.12 -14.73 13.43
CA ALA A 124 3.42 -15.90 14.26
C ALA A 124 2.41 -17.04 14.04
N GLN A 125 1.13 -16.70 13.85
CA GLN A 125 0.10 -17.68 13.50
C GLN A 125 0.35 -18.32 12.13
N GLU A 126 0.82 -17.55 11.15
CA GLU A 126 1.14 -18.08 9.81
C GLU A 126 2.33 -19.05 9.87
N VAL A 127 3.37 -18.74 10.64
CA VAL A 127 4.48 -19.67 10.91
C VAL A 127 3.98 -20.94 11.59
N ARG A 128 3.09 -20.82 12.59
CA ARG A 128 2.48 -21.98 13.23
C ARG A 128 1.72 -22.85 12.22
N ARG A 129 0.89 -22.25 11.36
CA ARG A 129 0.16 -22.98 10.30
C ARG A 129 1.14 -23.72 9.37
N ALA A 130 2.23 -23.06 8.99
CA ALA A 130 3.26 -23.67 8.15
C ALA A 130 3.92 -24.89 8.81
N LEU A 131 4.17 -24.85 10.12
CA LEU A 131 4.84 -25.93 10.86
C LEU A 131 3.90 -27.09 11.22
N THR A 132 2.65 -26.82 11.56
CA THR A 132 1.69 -27.85 12.03
C THR A 132 0.79 -28.38 10.92
N GLY A 133 0.66 -27.65 9.81
CA GLY A 133 -0.22 -27.97 8.69
C GLY A 133 0.53 -28.37 7.43
N SER A 134 -0.19 -28.43 6.32
CA SER A 134 0.32 -28.64 4.97
C SER A 134 0.58 -27.31 4.26
N ILE A 135 1.83 -27.04 3.92
CA ILE A 135 2.21 -25.87 3.10
C ILE A 135 2.02 -26.22 1.63
N PRO A 136 1.36 -25.42 0.78
CA PRO A 136 0.80 -24.10 1.05
C PRO A 136 -0.72 -24.11 1.36
N GLU A 137 -1.36 -25.26 1.46
CA GLU A 137 -2.83 -25.38 1.56
C GLU A 137 -3.39 -24.73 2.83
N ASP A 138 -2.70 -24.89 3.96
CA ASP A 138 -3.11 -24.37 5.26
C ASP A 138 -2.63 -22.93 5.53
N LEU A 139 -1.87 -22.33 4.60
CA LEU A 139 -1.45 -20.93 4.72
C LEU A 139 -2.61 -19.99 4.37
N LYS A 140 -2.83 -18.97 5.20
CA LYS A 140 -3.92 -18.00 5.01
C LYS A 140 -3.60 -17.00 3.90
N ASN A 141 -2.37 -16.49 3.87
CA ASN A 141 -1.95 -15.39 3.00
C ASN A 141 -0.71 -15.77 2.16
N CYS A 142 -0.78 -16.91 1.46
CA CYS A 142 0.30 -17.36 0.58
C CYS A 142 0.30 -16.59 -0.75
N VAL A 143 1.33 -15.78 -0.97
CA VAL A 143 1.48 -14.92 -2.16
C VAL A 143 2.12 -15.63 -3.37
N ASN A 144 2.75 -16.78 -3.15
CA ASN A 144 3.52 -17.54 -4.15
C ASN A 144 3.12 -19.04 -4.16
N LYS A 145 1.82 -19.30 -4.18
CA LYS A 145 1.25 -20.64 -4.05
C LYS A 145 1.64 -21.57 -5.21
N SER A 146 1.68 -21.05 -6.44
CA SER A 146 2.07 -21.80 -7.65
C SER A 146 3.49 -22.35 -7.56
N GLU A 147 4.42 -21.53 -7.07
CA GLU A 147 5.84 -21.88 -6.94
C GLU A 147 6.01 -22.94 -5.85
N LEU A 148 5.33 -22.81 -4.72
CA LEU A 148 5.38 -23.78 -3.62
C LEU A 148 4.82 -25.15 -4.00
N LEU A 149 3.72 -25.19 -4.76
CA LEU A 149 3.17 -26.46 -5.26
C LEU A 149 4.14 -27.16 -6.22
N THR A 150 4.84 -26.38 -7.05
CA THR A 150 5.88 -26.92 -7.95
C THR A 150 7.04 -27.51 -7.16
N LEU A 151 7.48 -26.83 -6.09
CA LEU A 151 8.56 -27.29 -5.22
C LEU A 151 8.21 -28.54 -4.41
N LYS A 152 6.96 -28.71 -3.95
CA LYS A 152 6.48 -29.95 -3.29
C LYS A 152 6.59 -31.17 -4.21
N GLY A 153 6.41 -31.00 -5.52
CA GLY A 153 6.64 -32.06 -6.51
C GLY A 153 8.11 -32.51 -6.56
N ILE A 154 9.04 -31.63 -6.19
CA ILE A 154 10.49 -31.85 -6.23
C ILE A 154 11.01 -32.37 -4.88
N PHE A 155 10.50 -31.83 -3.78
CA PHE A 155 10.88 -32.20 -2.42
C PHE A 155 9.70 -32.93 -1.75
N LYS A 156 9.72 -34.27 -1.77
CA LYS A 156 8.90 -35.06 -0.83
C LYS A 156 9.38 -34.78 0.59
N ILE A 157 8.86 -33.73 1.20
CA ILE A 157 9.05 -33.47 2.63
C ILE A 157 8.26 -34.54 3.38
N ASN A 158 8.96 -35.43 4.07
CA ASN A 158 8.41 -36.50 4.90
C ASN A 158 7.49 -35.91 5.99
N GLN A 159 6.19 -35.86 5.75
CA GLN A 159 5.19 -35.71 6.80
C GLN A 159 4.84 -37.10 7.36
N GLU A 160 5.72 -37.63 8.21
CA GLU A 160 5.31 -38.70 9.14
C GLU A 160 5.55 -38.21 10.57
N SER A 161 4.53 -38.41 11.40
CA SER A 161 4.46 -38.26 12.87
C SER A 161 4.21 -36.86 13.45
N CYS A 162 2.93 -36.46 13.49
CA CYS A 162 2.32 -35.81 14.66
C CYS A 162 0.79 -36.00 14.69
N ASN A 163 0.34 -37.24 14.55
CA ASN A 163 -1.00 -37.61 14.99
C ASN A 163 -0.89 -38.08 16.44
N ASN A 164 -1.24 -37.21 17.40
CA ASN A 164 -1.98 -37.61 18.60
C ASN A 164 -2.49 -36.41 19.41
N SER A 165 -3.78 -36.50 19.74
CA SER A 165 -4.53 -35.91 20.87
C SER A 165 -5.43 -34.68 20.62
N SER A 166 -6.73 -35.03 20.54
CA SER A 166 -7.89 -34.48 21.27
C SER A 166 -8.38 -33.05 21.05
N THR A 167 -9.49 -32.99 20.30
CA THR A 167 -10.74 -32.23 20.52
C THR A 167 -10.88 -31.44 21.83
N THR A 168 -11.25 -30.16 21.72
CA THR A 168 -12.41 -29.56 22.42
C THR A 168 -12.83 -28.26 21.75
N SER A 169 -14.13 -28.18 21.46
CA SER A 169 -14.90 -27.05 20.95
C SER A 169 -15.04 -25.93 21.98
N ASN A 170 -15.09 -24.67 21.52
CA ASN A 170 -16.06 -23.68 22.00
C ASN A 170 -16.15 -22.46 21.06
N THR A 171 -17.40 -22.07 20.81
CA THR A 171 -17.90 -21.02 19.92
C THR A 171 -18.54 -19.94 20.77
N THR A 172 -18.33 -18.64 20.45
CA THR A 172 -19.29 -17.49 20.48
C THR A 172 -18.49 -16.17 20.48
N LEU A 173 -18.52 -15.34 19.43
CA LEU A 173 -19.51 -14.28 19.08
C LEU A 173 -19.45 -13.03 19.98
N PHE A 174 -19.05 -11.88 19.42
CA PHE A 174 -19.64 -10.55 19.69
C PHE A 174 -19.44 -9.60 18.49
N SER A 175 -20.38 -8.66 18.36
CA SER A 175 -20.90 -8.01 17.15
C SER A 175 -20.41 -6.57 16.89
N LYS A 176 -20.75 -6.08 15.68
CA LYS A 176 -20.57 -4.75 15.04
C LYS A 176 -20.96 -3.52 15.88
N GLU A 177 -20.35 -2.36 15.54
CA GLU A 177 -20.98 -1.07 15.16
C GLU A 177 -19.87 -0.08 14.71
N SER A 178 -19.86 0.45 13.47
CA SER A 178 -20.55 1.63 12.91
C SER A 178 -19.92 2.99 13.29
N PHE A 179 -19.26 3.65 12.34
CA PHE A 179 -19.16 5.12 12.29
C PHE A 179 -19.25 5.61 10.84
N ASN A 180 -20.25 6.47 10.60
CA ASN A 180 -20.46 7.24 9.37
C ASN A 180 -19.81 8.62 9.48
N ASN A 181 -19.62 9.24 8.30
CA ASN A 181 -19.31 10.64 7.99
C ASN A 181 -17.84 11.06 7.94
N ILE A 182 -17.22 10.87 6.76
CA ILE A 182 -16.11 11.70 6.28
C ILE A 182 -16.33 11.97 4.78
N SER A 183 -16.14 13.22 4.37
CA SER A 183 -16.19 13.75 3.00
C SER A 183 -15.29 12.98 2.01
N PRO A 184 -15.54 13.02 0.68
CA PRO A 184 -14.83 12.17 -0.26
C PRO A 184 -13.34 12.51 -0.35
N ILE A 185 -12.49 11.54 0.00
CA ILE A 185 -11.09 11.46 -0.39
C ILE A 185 -11.07 10.56 -1.63
N PHE A 186 -10.65 11.10 -2.77
CA PHE A 186 -10.47 10.31 -3.99
C PHE A 186 -9.25 9.40 -3.83
N LEU A 187 -9.51 8.12 -3.59
CA LEU A 187 -8.51 7.06 -3.45
C LEU A 187 -8.31 6.37 -4.80
N LEU A 188 -7.06 6.30 -5.26
CA LEU A 188 -6.69 5.42 -6.35
C LEU A 188 -6.47 4.00 -5.79
N PHE A 189 -7.35 3.04 -6.14
CA PHE A 189 -7.09 1.61 -5.96
C PHE A 189 -6.28 1.05 -7.14
#